data_AF-A0A815SS50-F1
#
_entry.id   AF-A0A815SS50-F1
#
_cell.length_a   1.000
_cell.length_b   1.000
_cell.length_c   1.000
_cell.angle_alpha   90.00
_cell.angle_beta   90.00
_cell.angle_gamma   90.00
#
_symmetry.space_group_name_H-M   'P 1'
#
loop_
_entity.id
_entity.type
_entity.pdbx_description
1 polymer ?
#
loop_
_entity_poly.entity_id
_entity_poly.type
_entity_poly.pdbx_seq_one_letter_code
_entity_poly.pdbx_strand_id
1 'polypeptide(L)'
;MKNHEKEKYYEDKLPPYVSTASFQLYFINSNISEAELINLLAVVQNEMYFIMDTEADINDYTPAIIQLLVMPSNPSSSCYMLLIETCFLPNPSSTCFQLIQQLFCVVFNKENYLYSWGPLKSELQKFERYQLFTSSIFAHLIDVQAVFTKWFDAFLMEQMESDDVKNNNDDFVVVRAPPSMFELYFSSSEINRIKITNNQLWSLQDGLAYTLHKYLSKRDTCRSWAIGLDEKLTNCNKKYPSLYRHRLIKYSTYDCLSLMDLILFMYNNYLINGPYHESQVKTLGKYFSFLKNKFTAPLPSSIGKQQSTLSALIFSDTDDDSDDMLTVHELNEQQLSSLHHLVGQRLTTADPTLIPTTITTTTTTLFPSTPPYLGMGGVQ
;
A
#
# COMPACT_ATOMS: atom_id res chain seq x y z
N MET A 1 -5.60 20.46 -10.82
CA MET A 1 -4.57 21.03 -9.92
C MET A 1 -3.33 20.16 -10.06
N LYS A 2 -2.17 20.76 -10.34
CA LYS A 2 -0.91 20.01 -10.47
C LYS A 2 -0.47 19.49 -9.09
N ASN A 3 0.25 18.36 -9.02
CA ASN A 3 0.62 17.73 -7.73
C ASN A 3 1.41 18.66 -6.81
N HIS A 4 2.29 19.49 -7.36
CA HIS A 4 3.06 20.46 -6.57
C HIS A 4 2.18 21.52 -5.89
N GLU A 5 1.11 21.99 -6.55
CA GLU A 5 0.19 22.98 -5.97
C GLU A 5 -0.55 22.39 -4.77
N LYS A 6 -0.94 21.13 -4.88
CA LYS A 6 -1.59 20.36 -3.82
C LYS A 6 -0.69 20.14 -2.61
N GLU A 7 0.56 19.73 -2.86
CA GLU A 7 1.58 19.54 -1.82
C GLU A 7 1.82 20.83 -1.04
N LYS A 8 1.97 21.95 -1.76
CA LYS A 8 2.15 23.27 -1.15
C LYS A 8 0.93 23.69 -0.33
N TYR A 9 -0.28 23.46 -0.87
CA TYR A 9 -1.51 23.77 -0.14
C TYR A 9 -1.60 23.00 1.19
N TYR A 10 -1.33 21.69 1.18
CA TYR A 10 -1.37 20.91 2.41
C TYR A 10 -0.30 21.34 3.41
N GLU A 11 0.91 21.67 2.95
CA GLU A 11 1.95 22.24 3.82
C GLU A 11 1.51 23.55 4.48
N ASP A 12 0.85 24.43 3.73
CA ASP A 12 0.42 25.74 4.21
C ASP A 12 -0.79 25.67 5.15
N LYS A 13 -1.65 24.65 4.98
CA LYS A 13 -2.98 24.60 5.62
C LYS A 13 -3.13 23.54 6.70
N LEU A 14 -2.34 22.48 6.67
CA LEU A 14 -2.48 21.37 7.62
C LEU A 14 -1.24 21.27 8.51
N PRO A 15 -1.41 20.88 9.79
CA PRO A 15 -0.28 20.57 10.63
C PRO A 15 0.51 19.39 10.03
N PRO A 16 1.85 19.41 10.12
CA PRO A 16 2.65 18.29 9.65
C PRO A 16 2.31 17.03 10.42
N TYR A 17 2.34 15.89 9.74
CA TYR A 17 2.15 14.59 10.35
C TYR A 17 3.27 14.33 11.34
N VAL A 18 2.87 14.08 12.58
CA VAL A 18 3.71 13.59 13.66
C VAL A 18 2.95 12.41 14.28
N SER A 19 3.60 11.25 14.30
CA SER A 19 3.05 10.07 14.97
C SER A 19 3.15 10.25 16.48
N THR A 20 2.12 9.82 17.19
CA THR A 20 2.12 9.72 18.65
C THR A 20 2.58 8.36 19.15
N ALA A 21 2.77 7.38 18.25
CA ALA A 21 3.21 6.05 18.60
C ALA A 21 4.68 6.06 19.02
N SER A 22 4.97 5.36 20.13
CA SER A 22 6.35 5.03 20.48
C SER A 22 6.85 3.91 19.57
N PHE A 23 8.03 4.09 18.98
CA PHE A 23 8.66 3.07 18.16
C PHE A 23 10.18 3.02 18.38
N GLN A 24 10.76 1.86 18.09
CA GLN A 24 12.20 1.65 18.03
C GLN A 24 12.62 1.47 16.57
N LEU A 25 13.63 2.22 16.15
CA LEU A 25 14.15 2.18 14.78
C LEU A 25 15.36 1.25 14.70
N TYR A 26 15.33 0.34 13.73
CA TYR A 26 16.41 -0.59 13.42
C TYR A 26 16.79 -0.48 11.94
N PHE A 27 18.09 -0.43 11.67
CA PHE A 27 18.63 -0.55 10.32
C PHE A 27 19.05 -2.00 10.09
N ILE A 28 18.54 -2.61 9.02
CA ILE A 28 18.97 -3.93 8.58
C ILE A 28 19.85 -3.74 7.35
N ASN A 29 21.16 -3.82 7.58
CA ASN A 29 22.22 -3.62 6.59
C ASN A 29 23.47 -4.42 7.04
N SER A 30 24.62 -4.20 6.41
CA SER A 30 25.86 -4.96 6.67
C SER A 30 26.44 -4.77 8.07
N ASN A 31 25.99 -3.77 8.83
CA ASN A 31 26.45 -3.51 10.20
C ASN A 31 25.62 -4.20 11.27
N ILE A 32 24.44 -4.73 10.94
CA ILE A 32 23.58 -5.36 11.95
C ILE A 32 24.26 -6.61 12.52
N SER A 33 24.25 -6.73 13.85
CA SER A 33 24.82 -7.90 14.51
C SER A 33 23.88 -9.10 14.49
N GLU A 34 24.44 -10.31 14.57
CA GLU A 34 23.66 -11.54 14.72
C GLU A 34 22.75 -11.48 15.97
N ALA A 35 23.25 -10.94 17.08
CA ALA A 35 22.48 -10.81 18.33
C ALA A 35 21.27 -9.88 18.17
N GLU A 36 21.42 -8.75 17.48
CA GLU A 36 20.31 -7.85 17.17
C GLU A 36 19.27 -8.52 16.28
N LEU A 37 19.70 -9.25 15.25
CA LEU A 37 18.79 -10.01 14.38
C LEU A 37 18.04 -11.11 15.12
N ILE A 38 18.70 -11.86 16.02
CA ILE A 38 18.05 -12.89 16.85
C ILE A 38 16.99 -12.25 17.76
N ASN A 39 17.29 -11.11 18.38
CA ASN A 39 16.34 -10.40 19.22
C ASN A 39 15.14 -9.88 18.40
N LEU A 40 15.39 -9.30 17.23
CA LEU A 40 14.33 -8.84 16.33
C LEU A 40 13.46 -10.01 15.86
N LEU A 41 14.05 -11.15 15.50
CA LEU A 41 13.32 -12.35 15.13
C LEU A 41 12.39 -12.83 16.26
N ALA A 42 12.87 -12.85 17.50
CA ALA A 42 12.04 -13.22 18.65
C ALA A 42 10.85 -12.27 18.82
N VAL A 43 11.02 -10.97 18.57
CA VAL A 43 9.90 -10.01 18.59
C VAL A 43 8.93 -10.29 17.44
N VAL A 44 9.42 -10.33 16.20
CA VAL A 44 8.61 -10.52 14.97
C VAL A 44 7.81 -11.82 15.02
N GLN A 45 8.37 -12.90 15.59
CA GLN A 45 7.68 -14.19 15.73
C GLN A 45 6.44 -14.16 16.62
N ASN A 46 6.34 -13.20 17.53
CA ASN A 46 5.19 -13.05 18.43
C ASN A 46 4.12 -12.09 17.89
N GLU A 47 4.34 -11.51 16.71
CA GLU A 47 3.47 -10.50 16.13
C GLU A 47 2.83 -10.96 14.84
N MET A 48 1.63 -10.47 14.57
CA MET A 48 0.80 -10.89 13.43
C MET A 48 0.47 -9.77 12.45
N TYR A 49 0.78 -8.52 12.80
CA TYR A 49 0.36 -7.34 12.06
C TYR A 49 1.57 -6.54 11.61
N PHE A 50 1.71 -6.37 10.30
CA PHE A 50 2.85 -5.74 9.68
C PHE A 50 2.39 -4.68 8.69
N ILE A 51 3.02 -3.52 8.69
CA ILE A 51 2.91 -2.56 7.59
C ILE A 51 4.20 -2.61 6.79
N MET A 52 4.08 -2.66 5.47
CA MET A 52 5.21 -2.67 4.58
C MET A 52 5.04 -1.64 3.48
N ASP A 53 6.14 -0.96 3.19
CA ASP A 53 6.27 -0.07 2.05
C ASP A 53 7.67 -0.19 1.44
N THR A 54 7.87 0.34 0.24
CA THR A 54 9.15 0.22 -0.48
C THR A 54 9.55 1.51 -1.16
N GLU A 55 10.86 1.74 -1.25
CA GLU A 55 11.41 2.87 -2.00
C GLU A 55 12.46 2.38 -3.00
N ALA A 56 12.46 3.02 -4.17
CA ALA A 56 13.45 2.81 -5.22
C ALA A 56 14.22 4.12 -5.47
N ASP A 57 15.46 4.01 -5.91
CA ASP A 57 16.23 5.19 -6.28
C ASP A 57 15.62 5.88 -7.52
N ILE A 58 15.50 7.20 -7.49
CA ILE A 58 14.89 7.96 -8.58
C ILE A 58 15.65 7.83 -9.92
N ASN A 59 16.97 7.64 -9.89
CA ASN A 59 17.77 7.76 -11.11
C ASN A 59 17.71 6.51 -11.98
N ASP A 60 17.67 5.33 -11.37
CA ASP A 60 17.78 4.04 -12.05
C ASP A 60 16.72 3.03 -11.60
N TYR A 61 15.78 3.44 -10.76
CA TYR A 61 14.74 2.60 -10.15
C TYR A 61 15.31 1.37 -9.41
N THR A 62 16.56 1.45 -8.95
CA THR A 62 17.17 0.43 -8.09
C THR A 62 16.33 0.30 -6.82
N PRO A 63 15.79 -0.89 -6.49
CA PRO A 63 15.05 -1.10 -5.25
C PRO A 63 16.01 -0.91 -4.07
N ALA A 64 15.73 0.08 -3.21
CA ALA A 64 16.72 0.62 -2.29
C ALA A 64 16.39 0.34 -0.82
N ILE A 65 15.12 0.50 -0.44
CA ILE A 65 14.66 0.34 0.95
C ILE A 65 13.39 -0.49 0.97
N ILE A 66 13.32 -1.45 1.89
CA ILE A 66 12.05 -2.01 2.36
C ILE A 66 11.80 -1.41 3.75
N GLN A 67 10.65 -0.81 3.92
CA GLN A 67 10.15 -0.26 5.17
C GLN A 67 9.23 -1.30 5.80
N LEU A 68 9.53 -1.75 7.01
CA LEU A 68 8.72 -2.75 7.71
C LEU A 68 8.41 -2.26 9.13
N LEU A 69 7.15 -1.96 9.40
CA LEU A 69 6.66 -1.65 10.73
C LEU A 69 5.99 -2.90 11.33
N VAL A 70 6.51 -3.36 12.47
CA VAL A 70 5.90 -4.39 13.29
C VAL A 70 4.93 -3.73 14.27
N MET A 71 3.64 -4.01 14.11
CA MET A 71 2.61 -3.51 15.00
C MET A 71 2.42 -4.48 16.17
N PRO A 72 2.56 -4.01 17.42
CA PRO A 72 2.44 -4.88 18.56
C PRO A 72 0.98 -5.28 18.79
N SER A 73 0.76 -6.55 19.08
CA SER A 73 -0.54 -7.10 19.47
C SER A 73 -0.98 -6.58 20.84
N ASN A 74 -0.01 -6.22 21.68
CA ASN A 74 -0.24 -5.51 22.93
C ASN A 74 -0.14 -3.98 22.71
N PRO A 75 -1.23 -3.22 22.90
CA PRO A 75 -1.24 -1.77 22.66
C PRO A 75 -0.32 -0.97 23.60
N SER A 76 0.14 -1.58 24.71
CA SER A 76 1.08 -0.95 25.64
C SER A 76 2.56 -1.10 25.20
N SER A 77 2.84 -1.90 24.18
CA SER A 77 4.19 -2.11 23.66
C SER A 77 4.55 -1.08 22.58
N SER A 78 5.85 -0.81 22.40
CA SER A 78 6.32 0.04 21.30
C SER A 78 6.32 -0.72 19.98
N CYS A 79 6.11 -0.01 18.86
CA CYS A 79 6.28 -0.57 17.53
C CYS A 79 7.77 -0.74 17.19
N TYR A 80 8.07 -1.59 16.21
CA TYR A 80 9.42 -1.73 15.68
C TYR A 80 9.43 -1.29 14.23
N MET A 81 10.21 -0.27 13.90
CA MET A 81 10.42 0.21 12.53
C MET A 81 11.74 -0.34 12.02
N LEU A 82 11.68 -1.18 11.00
CA LEU A 82 12.84 -1.79 10.35
C LEU A 82 13.02 -1.12 8.99
N LEU A 83 14.19 -0.51 8.77
CA LEU A 83 14.61 -0.01 7.47
C LEU A 83 15.64 -0.98 6.89
N ILE A 84 15.21 -1.80 5.93
CA ILE A 84 16.07 -2.79 5.27
C ILE A 84 16.73 -2.13 4.06
N GLU A 85 18.03 -1.90 4.15
CA GLU A 85 18.81 -1.21 3.11
C GLU A 85 19.37 -2.22 2.11
N THR A 86 18.64 -2.50 1.04
CA THR A 86 18.88 -3.65 0.16
C THR A 86 20.20 -3.56 -0.61
N CYS A 87 20.67 -2.34 -0.90
CA CYS A 87 21.98 -2.11 -1.52
C CYS A 87 23.16 -2.29 -0.56
N PHE A 88 22.90 -2.46 0.74
CA PHE A 88 23.91 -2.52 1.80
C PHE A 88 23.73 -3.78 2.66
N LEU A 89 23.15 -4.86 2.12
CA LEU A 89 22.93 -6.10 2.86
C LEU A 89 24.26 -6.81 3.23
N PRO A 90 24.27 -7.64 4.28
CA PRO A 90 25.37 -8.55 4.57
C PRO A 90 25.66 -9.50 3.39
N ASN A 91 26.84 -10.14 3.41
CA ASN A 91 27.19 -11.15 2.41
C ASN A 91 26.13 -12.28 2.39
N PRO A 92 25.63 -12.72 1.21
CA PRO A 92 24.65 -13.80 1.09
C PRO A 92 25.03 -15.12 1.80
N SER A 93 26.33 -15.40 1.97
CA SER A 93 26.80 -16.60 2.69
C SER A 93 26.92 -16.42 4.20
N SER A 94 26.60 -15.25 4.75
CA SER A 94 26.72 -14.94 6.18
C SER A 94 25.50 -15.39 6.98
N THR A 95 25.71 -15.68 8.27
CA THR A 95 24.63 -15.95 9.22
C THR A 95 23.64 -14.79 9.29
N CYS A 96 24.11 -13.53 9.31
CA CYS A 96 23.24 -12.36 9.33
C CYS A 96 22.27 -12.36 8.13
N PHE A 97 22.76 -12.67 6.93
CA PHE A 97 21.90 -12.73 5.76
C PHE A 97 20.83 -13.83 5.87
N GLN A 98 21.21 -15.02 6.37
CA GLN A 98 20.26 -16.11 6.62
C GLN A 98 19.21 -15.75 7.67
N LEU A 99 19.58 -15.01 8.72
CA LEU A 99 18.66 -14.52 9.73
C LEU A 99 17.70 -13.46 9.16
N ILE A 100 18.16 -12.61 8.22
CA ILE A 100 17.28 -11.67 7.50
C ILE A 100 16.29 -12.44 6.62
N GLN A 101 16.73 -13.50 5.92
CA GLN A 101 15.82 -14.37 5.17
C GLN A 101 14.79 -15.03 6.10
N GLN A 102 15.22 -15.51 7.26
CA GLN A 102 14.32 -16.06 8.28
C GLN A 102 13.31 -15.02 8.76
N LEU A 103 13.72 -13.75 8.89
CA LEU A 103 12.82 -12.66 9.28
C LEU A 103 11.71 -12.48 8.26
N PHE A 104 12.03 -12.45 6.95
CA PHE A 104 11.00 -12.40 5.91
C PHE A 104 10.14 -13.66 5.84
N CYS A 105 10.70 -14.84 6.09
CA CYS A 105 9.92 -16.08 6.18
C CYS A 105 8.88 -16.02 7.31
N VAL A 106 9.22 -15.42 8.46
CA VAL A 106 8.29 -15.20 9.56
C VAL A 106 7.24 -14.17 9.14
N VAL A 107 7.64 -13.00 8.64
CA VAL A 107 6.72 -11.92 8.24
C VAL A 107 5.71 -12.41 7.19
N PHE A 108 6.16 -13.18 6.19
CA PHE A 108 5.33 -13.68 5.10
C PHE A 108 4.58 -14.99 5.41
N ASN A 109 4.51 -15.39 6.68
CA ASN A 109 3.72 -16.53 7.11
C ASN A 109 2.22 -16.32 6.84
N LYS A 110 1.51 -17.40 6.48
CA LYS A 110 0.07 -17.41 6.20
C LYS A 110 -0.83 -16.90 7.33
N GLU A 111 -0.36 -16.88 8.57
CA GLU A 111 -1.14 -16.41 9.71
C GLU A 111 -1.07 -14.88 9.89
N ASN A 112 -0.14 -14.24 9.19
CA ASN A 112 0.13 -12.81 9.34
C ASN A 112 -0.68 -11.97 8.37
N TYR A 113 -0.93 -10.73 8.79
CA TYR A 113 -1.57 -9.69 8.00
C TYR A 113 -0.55 -8.63 7.65
N LEU A 114 -0.45 -8.33 6.36
CA LEU A 114 0.52 -7.42 5.85
C LEU A 114 -0.19 -6.33 5.04
N TYR A 115 -0.16 -5.13 5.61
CA TYR A 115 -0.83 -3.95 5.10
C TYR A 115 0.16 -3.11 4.29
N SER A 116 -0.33 -2.57 3.19
CA SER A 116 0.38 -1.60 2.35
C SER A 116 -0.64 -0.59 1.84
N TRP A 117 -0.21 0.63 1.49
CA TRP A 117 -1.15 1.58 0.92
C TRP A 117 -1.67 1.06 -0.42
N GLY A 118 -0.80 0.74 -1.37
CA GLY A 118 -1.17 0.17 -2.67
C GLY A 118 -0.94 -1.35 -2.77
N PRO A 119 -0.97 -1.91 -4.00
CA PRO A 119 -0.75 -3.33 -4.25
C PRO A 119 0.72 -3.74 -4.04
N LEU A 120 1.04 -4.28 -2.87
CA LEU A 120 2.42 -4.62 -2.48
C LEU A 120 3.09 -5.67 -3.36
N LYS A 121 2.34 -6.65 -3.89
CA LYS A 121 2.94 -7.79 -4.61
C LYS A 121 3.79 -7.34 -5.80
N SER A 122 3.31 -6.37 -6.58
CA SER A 122 4.05 -5.79 -7.71
C SER A 122 5.27 -4.99 -7.28
N GLU A 123 5.24 -4.40 -6.09
CA GLU A 123 6.37 -3.64 -5.56
C GLU A 123 7.49 -4.57 -5.09
N LEU A 124 7.15 -5.63 -4.33
CA LEU A 124 8.12 -6.60 -3.83
C LEU A 124 8.79 -7.44 -4.92
N GLN A 125 8.15 -7.63 -6.08
CA GLN A 125 8.76 -8.32 -7.22
C GLN A 125 10.11 -7.70 -7.62
N LYS A 126 10.26 -6.38 -7.50
CA LYS A 126 11.51 -5.68 -7.82
C LYS A 126 12.65 -6.09 -6.88
N PHE A 127 12.34 -6.54 -5.67
CA PHE A 127 13.28 -6.92 -4.63
C PHE A 127 13.67 -8.40 -4.64
N GLU A 128 13.00 -9.25 -5.44
CA GLU A 128 13.31 -10.71 -5.51
C GLU A 128 14.77 -10.98 -5.89
N ARG A 129 15.41 -10.08 -6.65
CA ARG A 129 16.82 -10.18 -7.04
C ARG A 129 17.79 -10.25 -5.85
N TYR A 130 17.38 -9.73 -4.69
CA TYR A 130 18.19 -9.75 -3.47
C TYR A 130 18.07 -11.06 -2.71
N GLN A 131 17.22 -12.00 -3.13
CA GLN A 131 17.05 -13.32 -2.51
C GLN A 131 16.69 -13.28 -1.01
N LEU A 132 16.14 -12.16 -0.53
CA LEU A 132 15.67 -12.01 0.85
C LEU A 132 14.44 -12.89 1.14
N PHE A 133 13.67 -13.19 0.11
CA PHE A 133 12.46 -13.99 0.15
C PHE A 133 12.20 -14.60 -1.23
N THR A 134 11.29 -15.58 -1.27
CA THR A 134 10.80 -16.16 -2.53
C THR A 134 9.57 -15.41 -3.03
N SER A 135 9.21 -15.61 -4.30
CA SER A 135 7.98 -15.07 -4.90
C SER A 135 6.69 -15.58 -4.24
N SER A 136 6.78 -16.63 -3.41
CA SER A 136 5.66 -17.17 -2.65
C SER A 136 5.50 -16.44 -1.31
N ILE A 137 4.68 -15.40 -1.32
CA ILE A 137 4.25 -14.68 -0.11
C ILE A 137 2.93 -15.30 0.35
N PHE A 138 2.91 -15.91 1.53
CA PHE A 138 1.74 -16.62 2.05
C PHE A 138 0.86 -15.75 2.96
N ALA A 139 1.40 -14.65 3.51
CA ALA A 139 0.67 -13.72 4.36
C ALA A 139 -0.57 -13.12 3.67
N HIS A 140 -1.53 -12.71 4.48
CA HIS A 140 -2.71 -12.00 4.03
C HIS A 140 -2.34 -10.57 3.62
N LEU A 141 -2.14 -10.38 2.31
CA LEU A 141 -1.88 -9.06 1.73
C LEU A 141 -3.17 -8.21 1.70
N ILE A 142 -3.11 -7.05 2.35
CA ILE A 142 -4.20 -6.07 2.43
C ILE A 142 -3.77 -4.78 1.73
N ASP A 143 -4.40 -4.52 0.59
CA ASP A 143 -4.35 -3.24 -0.10
C ASP A 143 -5.27 -2.25 0.64
N VAL A 144 -4.66 -1.36 1.41
CA VAL A 144 -5.41 -0.43 2.26
C VAL A 144 -6.06 0.67 1.43
N GLN A 145 -5.48 1.12 0.31
CA GLN A 145 -6.07 2.12 -0.59
C GLN A 145 -7.39 1.62 -1.17
N ALA A 146 -7.45 0.37 -1.62
CA ALA A 146 -8.67 -0.24 -2.14
C ALA A 146 -9.76 -0.34 -1.06
N VAL A 147 -9.39 -0.79 0.15
CA VAL A 147 -10.31 -0.89 1.29
C VAL A 147 -10.78 0.50 1.74
N PHE A 148 -9.85 1.45 1.86
CA PHE A 148 -10.09 2.82 2.29
C PHE A 148 -11.06 3.53 1.34
N THR A 149 -10.88 3.40 0.03
CA THR A 149 -11.74 4.04 -0.97
C THR A 149 -13.21 3.68 -0.77
N LYS A 150 -13.50 2.40 -0.51
CA LYS A 150 -14.87 1.91 -0.29
C LYS A 150 -15.39 2.22 1.12
N TRP A 151 -14.51 2.13 2.11
CA TRP A 151 -14.84 2.46 3.49
C TRP A 151 -15.19 3.95 3.63
N PHE A 152 -14.42 4.84 3.02
CA PHE A 152 -14.62 6.29 3.11
C PHE A 152 -15.92 6.73 2.44
N ASP A 153 -16.26 6.13 1.30
CA ASP A 153 -17.54 6.35 0.63
C ASP A 153 -18.73 5.97 1.53
N ALA A 154 -18.70 4.77 2.12
CA ALA A 154 -19.72 4.33 3.07
C ALA A 154 -19.79 5.21 4.32
N PHE A 155 -18.63 5.57 4.88
CA PHE A 155 -18.52 6.45 6.04
C PHE A 155 -19.20 7.80 5.80
N LEU A 156 -19.01 8.41 4.62
CA LEU A 156 -19.66 9.67 4.28
C LEU A 156 -21.18 9.54 4.13
N MET A 157 -21.66 8.45 3.53
CA MET A 157 -23.11 8.21 3.38
C MET A 157 -23.80 8.08 4.74
N GLU A 158 -23.20 7.34 5.67
CA GLU A 158 -23.72 7.20 7.04
C GLU A 158 -23.78 8.55 7.79
N GLN A 159 -22.79 9.43 7.59
CA GLN A 159 -22.80 10.77 8.20
C GLN A 159 -23.94 11.63 7.65
N MET A 160 -24.18 11.60 6.33
CA MET A 160 -25.25 12.37 5.68
C MET A 160 -26.65 11.91 6.13
N GLU A 161 -26.88 10.59 6.24
CA GLU A 161 -28.15 10.05 6.76
C GLU A 161 -28.37 10.43 8.23
N SER A 162 -27.29 10.55 9.03
CA SER A 162 -27.40 10.93 10.43
C SER A 162 -27.75 12.42 10.65
N ASP A 163 -27.36 13.29 9.74
CA ASP A 163 -27.65 14.73 9.83
C ASP A 163 -29.09 15.07 9.43
N ASP A 164 -29.70 14.29 8.51
CA ASP A 164 -31.12 14.42 8.16
C ASP A 164 -32.07 13.94 9.29
N VAL A 165 -31.60 13.06 10.18
CA VAL A 165 -32.40 12.52 11.30
C VAL A 165 -32.21 13.31 12.61
N LYS A 166 -31.13 14.09 12.75
CA LYS A 166 -30.78 14.85 13.97
C LYS A 166 -31.56 16.16 14.20
N ASN A 167 -32.70 16.34 13.54
CA ASN A 167 -33.68 17.35 13.92
C ASN A 167 -34.55 16.96 15.13
N ASN A 168 -34.29 15.81 15.78
CA ASN A 168 -34.91 15.46 17.07
C ASN A 168 -33.87 14.85 18.04
N ASN A 169 -33.64 15.58 19.13
CA ASN A 169 -32.97 15.30 20.41
C ASN A 169 -32.12 14.01 20.63
N ASP A 170 -30.99 14.28 21.28
CA ASP A 170 -30.23 13.48 22.25
C ASP A 170 -29.21 12.41 21.78
N ASP A 171 -27.95 12.76 22.07
CA ASP A 171 -26.91 11.94 22.75
C ASP A 171 -26.26 10.75 22.01
N PHE A 172 -25.86 10.96 20.76
CA PHE A 172 -24.75 10.19 20.18
C PHE A 172 -23.47 11.01 20.18
N VAL A 173 -22.47 10.57 20.96
CA VAL A 173 -21.08 11.00 20.81
C VAL A 173 -20.57 10.43 19.49
N VAL A 174 -20.94 11.09 18.39
CA VAL A 174 -20.18 10.96 17.15
C VAL A 174 -18.80 11.49 17.49
N VAL A 175 -17.78 10.63 17.43
CA VAL A 175 -16.39 11.08 17.36
C VAL A 175 -16.26 11.80 16.03
N ARG A 176 -16.75 13.03 16.00
CA ARG A 176 -16.46 13.96 14.92
C ARG A 176 -14.95 14.07 14.92
N ALA A 177 -14.33 13.87 13.75
CA ALA A 177 -13.02 14.46 13.52
C ALA A 177 -13.10 15.88 14.09
N PRO A 178 -12.12 16.33 14.91
CA PRO A 178 -12.19 17.63 15.56
C PRO A 178 -12.64 18.65 14.51
N PRO A 179 -13.69 19.47 14.76
CA PRO A 179 -14.20 20.39 13.75
C PRO A 179 -13.01 21.12 13.17
N SER A 180 -12.71 20.84 11.90
CA SER A 180 -11.42 21.21 11.36
C SER A 180 -11.37 22.73 11.34
N MET A 181 -10.56 23.33 12.23
CA MET A 181 -10.21 24.75 12.09
C MET A 181 -9.51 25.01 10.74
N PHE A 182 -9.08 23.93 10.08
CA PHE A 182 -8.45 23.93 8.77
C PHE A 182 -9.50 23.70 7.69
N GLU A 183 -9.66 24.70 6.83
CA GLU A 183 -10.42 24.60 5.60
C GLU A 183 -9.63 23.72 4.64
N LEU A 184 -10.17 22.55 4.29
CA LEU A 184 -9.61 21.68 3.25
C LEU A 184 -9.97 22.23 1.87
N TYR A 185 -9.19 21.85 0.86
CA TYR A 185 -9.35 22.39 -0.50
C TYR A 185 -10.72 22.05 -1.11
N PHE A 186 -11.24 20.87 -0.77
CA PHE A 186 -12.61 20.46 -1.04
C PHE A 186 -13.23 19.97 0.26
N SER A 187 -14.55 19.94 0.36
CA SER A 187 -15.21 19.13 1.39
C SER A 187 -14.95 17.64 1.14
N SER A 188 -15.08 16.82 2.19
CA SER A 188 -14.90 15.36 2.09
C SER A 188 -15.82 14.72 1.03
N SER A 189 -17.07 15.18 0.94
CA SER A 189 -18.03 14.70 -0.06
C SER A 189 -17.65 15.11 -1.49
N GLU A 190 -17.14 16.33 -1.68
CA GLU A 190 -16.71 16.82 -2.99
C GLU A 190 -15.49 16.06 -3.51
N ILE A 191 -14.43 15.88 -2.69
CA ILE A 191 -13.24 15.15 -3.14
C ILE A 191 -13.57 13.68 -3.43
N ASN A 192 -14.44 13.06 -2.63
CA ASN A 192 -14.85 11.67 -2.85
C ASN A 192 -15.59 11.54 -4.19
N ARG A 193 -16.54 12.46 -4.46
CA ARG A 193 -17.25 12.52 -5.74
C ARG A 193 -16.29 12.73 -6.92
N ILE A 194 -15.32 13.64 -6.81
CA ILE A 194 -14.32 13.88 -7.86
C ILE A 194 -13.53 12.60 -8.13
N LYS A 195 -13.04 11.93 -7.09
CA LYS A 195 -12.24 10.71 -7.24
C LYS A 195 -13.06 9.57 -7.86
N ILE A 196 -14.29 9.36 -7.43
CA ILE A 196 -15.19 8.35 -8.02
C ILE A 196 -15.48 8.67 -9.49
N THR A 197 -15.89 9.91 -9.79
CA THR A 197 -16.29 10.33 -11.14
C THR A 197 -15.14 10.21 -12.14
N ASN A 198 -13.94 10.58 -11.70
CA ASN A 198 -12.74 10.57 -12.53
C ASN A 198 -11.97 9.25 -12.45
N ASN A 199 -12.48 8.26 -11.71
CA ASN A 199 -11.79 7.00 -11.42
C ASN A 199 -10.35 7.22 -10.90
N GLN A 200 -10.17 8.23 -10.05
CA GLN A 200 -8.88 8.55 -9.44
C GLN A 200 -8.70 7.80 -8.14
N LEU A 201 -7.48 7.28 -7.94
CA LEU A 201 -7.11 6.62 -6.71
C LEU A 201 -6.92 7.63 -5.56
N TRP A 202 -7.06 7.13 -4.34
CA TRP A 202 -6.73 7.89 -3.13
C TRP A 202 -5.23 7.82 -2.88
N SER A 203 -4.53 8.95 -2.81
CA SER A 203 -3.16 8.95 -2.28
C SER A 203 -3.20 8.81 -0.74
N LEU A 204 -2.13 8.28 -0.13
CA LEU A 204 -2.06 8.19 1.33
C LEU A 204 -2.18 9.58 1.97
N GLN A 205 -1.54 10.57 1.37
CA GLN A 205 -1.63 11.96 1.82
C GLN A 205 -3.08 12.49 1.78
N ASP A 206 -3.87 12.15 0.76
CA ASP A 206 -5.30 12.49 0.76
C ASP A 206 -6.05 11.76 1.87
N GLY A 207 -5.78 10.45 2.05
CA GLY A 207 -6.37 9.68 3.14
C GLY A 207 -6.14 10.36 4.49
N LEU A 208 -4.91 10.77 4.78
CA LEU A 208 -4.54 11.47 6.01
C LEU A 208 -5.17 12.87 6.12
N ALA A 209 -5.18 13.65 5.05
CA ALA A 209 -5.73 15.00 5.06
C ALA A 209 -7.23 15.01 5.37
N TYR A 210 -7.99 14.09 4.77
CA TYR A 210 -9.45 14.05 4.87
C TYR A 210 -9.98 13.22 6.05
N THR A 211 -9.11 12.54 6.81
CA THR A 211 -9.50 11.77 8.00
C THR A 211 -8.84 12.26 9.28
N LEU A 212 -7.53 12.52 9.23
CA LEU A 212 -6.73 12.91 10.39
C LEU A 212 -6.36 14.40 10.40
N HIS A 213 -6.66 15.14 9.31
CA HIS A 213 -6.31 16.55 9.14
C HIS A 213 -4.81 16.82 9.32
N LYS A 214 -3.95 15.95 8.77
CA LYS A 214 -2.49 16.04 8.86
C LYS A 214 -1.83 16.03 7.47
N TYR A 215 -0.65 16.63 7.39
CA TYR A 215 0.18 16.67 6.18
C TYR A 215 1.45 15.82 6.31
N LEU A 216 1.51 14.74 5.55
CA LEU A 216 2.69 13.94 5.27
C LEU A 216 3.33 14.41 3.94
N SER A 217 4.44 15.14 4.06
CA SER A 217 5.22 15.60 2.91
C SER A 217 5.71 14.45 2.05
N LYS A 218 5.35 14.45 0.76
CA LYS A 218 5.80 13.47 -0.25
C LYS A 218 7.04 13.94 -1.02
N ARG A 219 7.58 15.13 -0.75
CA ARG A 219 8.81 15.68 -1.37
C ARG A 219 10.04 14.77 -1.34
N ASP A 220 10.11 13.88 -0.35
CA ASP A 220 11.26 13.01 -0.14
C ASP A 220 11.16 11.68 -0.91
N THR A 221 10.03 11.37 -1.54
CA THR A 221 9.88 10.18 -2.42
C THR A 221 10.76 10.25 -3.66
N CYS A 222 10.91 11.46 -4.24
CA CYS A 222 11.65 11.71 -5.47
C CYS A 222 13.14 11.95 -5.21
N ARG A 223 13.74 11.15 -4.32
CA ARG A 223 15.10 11.33 -3.83
C ARG A 223 15.96 10.11 -4.12
N SER A 224 17.27 10.29 -3.98
CA SER A 224 18.20 9.15 -4.00
C SER A 224 18.11 8.38 -2.69
N TRP A 225 17.64 7.14 -2.78
CA TRP A 225 17.39 6.23 -1.67
C TRP A 225 18.52 5.20 -1.51
N ALA A 226 19.22 4.84 -2.59
CA ALA A 226 20.29 3.84 -2.58
C ALA A 226 21.63 4.40 -2.05
N ILE A 227 21.59 5.16 -0.94
CA ILE A 227 22.72 5.97 -0.47
C ILE A 227 23.33 5.51 0.87
N GLY A 228 22.73 4.54 1.54
CA GLY A 228 23.11 4.13 2.89
C GLY A 228 22.58 5.16 3.90
N LEU A 229 21.39 4.92 4.45
CA LEU A 229 20.71 5.78 5.42
C LEU A 229 21.33 5.68 6.83
N ASP A 230 21.77 4.49 7.24
CA ASP A 230 22.50 4.33 8.50
C ASP A 230 23.87 5.01 8.44
N GLU A 231 24.08 6.01 9.29
CA GLU A 231 25.34 6.76 9.36
C GLU A 231 26.52 5.90 9.83
N LYS A 232 26.25 4.77 10.50
CA LYS A 232 27.28 3.83 10.92
C LYS A 232 27.82 3.02 9.74
N LEU A 233 27.13 2.98 8.59
CA LEU A 233 27.59 2.24 7.40
C LEU A 233 28.90 2.82 6.89
N THR A 234 29.94 1.98 6.89
CA THR A 234 31.29 2.37 6.44
C THR A 234 31.33 2.68 4.94
N ASN A 235 30.47 2.04 4.16
CA ASN A 235 30.33 2.15 2.71
C ASN A 235 29.16 3.05 2.27
N CYS A 236 28.55 3.84 3.16
CA CYS A 236 27.50 4.78 2.76
C CYS A 236 28.03 5.85 1.79
N ASN A 237 27.14 6.42 0.97
CA ASN A 237 27.49 7.45 0.00
C ASN A 237 27.74 8.80 0.68
N LYS A 238 29.01 9.10 0.95
CA LYS A 238 29.46 10.31 1.67
C LYS A 238 29.14 11.64 0.97
N LYS A 239 28.66 11.63 -0.28
CA LYS A 239 28.21 12.86 -0.99
C LYS A 239 26.96 13.46 -0.35
N TYR A 240 26.11 12.64 0.24
CA TYR A 240 24.89 13.08 0.89
C TYR A 240 25.20 13.45 2.35
N PRO A 241 24.68 14.57 2.88
CA PRO A 241 24.91 14.95 4.28
C PRO A 241 24.00 14.18 5.26
N SER A 242 24.38 14.14 6.53
CA SER A 242 23.60 13.56 7.64
C SER A 242 22.14 14.07 7.66
N LEU A 243 21.94 15.39 7.53
CA LEU A 243 20.61 16.00 7.50
C LEU A 243 19.72 15.45 6.37
N TYR A 244 20.29 15.11 5.23
CA TYR A 244 19.55 14.51 4.12
C TYR A 244 19.07 13.10 4.48
N ARG A 245 19.96 12.26 5.05
CA ARG A 245 19.60 10.92 5.53
C ARG A 245 18.50 10.99 6.59
N HIS A 246 18.64 11.90 7.55
CA HIS A 246 17.66 12.08 8.61
C HIS A 246 16.26 12.42 8.07
N ARG A 247 16.17 13.23 7.01
CA ARG A 247 14.88 13.49 6.34
C ARG A 247 14.29 12.24 5.72
N LEU A 248 15.09 11.45 5.00
CA LEU A 248 14.64 10.20 4.39
C LEU A 248 14.20 9.18 5.44
N ILE A 249 14.97 9.00 6.52
CA ILE A 249 14.61 8.14 7.65
C ILE A 249 13.28 8.59 8.27
N LYS A 250 13.13 9.89 8.51
CA LYS A 250 11.90 10.47 9.07
C LYS A 250 10.71 10.22 8.14
N TYR A 251 10.87 10.46 6.84
CA TYR A 251 9.85 10.20 5.85
C TYR A 251 9.44 8.72 5.85
N SER A 252 10.37 7.78 5.64
CA SER A 252 10.08 6.34 5.60
C SER A 252 9.39 5.84 6.85
N THR A 253 9.81 6.36 8.01
CA THR A 253 9.17 6.00 9.28
C THR A 253 7.75 6.54 9.35
N TYR A 254 7.53 7.79 8.94
CA TYR A 254 6.22 8.43 9.00
C TYR A 254 5.25 7.89 7.95
N ASP A 255 5.73 7.41 6.81
CA ASP A 255 4.89 6.79 5.79
C ASP A 255 4.17 5.57 6.37
N CYS A 256 4.94 4.65 6.96
CA CYS A 256 4.39 3.47 7.64
C CYS A 256 3.54 3.81 8.87
N LEU A 257 3.99 4.72 9.74
CA LEU A 257 3.24 5.09 10.96
C LEU A 257 1.94 5.83 10.63
N SER A 258 1.90 6.64 9.58
CA SER A 258 0.69 7.33 9.17
C SER A 258 -0.36 6.37 8.63
N LEU A 259 0.08 5.33 7.89
CA LEU A 259 -0.79 4.25 7.47
C LEU A 259 -1.33 3.46 8.67
N MET A 260 -0.51 3.24 9.70
CA MET A 260 -0.96 2.64 10.96
C MET A 260 -2.07 3.46 11.62
N ASP A 261 -1.86 4.78 11.78
CA ASP A 261 -2.87 5.66 12.38
C ASP A 261 -4.17 5.64 11.58
N LEU A 262 -4.09 5.61 10.25
CA LEU A 262 -5.27 5.53 9.39
C LEU A 262 -6.02 4.20 9.54
N ILE A 263 -5.29 3.07 9.56
CA ILE A 263 -5.83 1.72 9.82
C ILE A 263 -6.56 1.68 11.17
N LEU A 264 -5.93 2.21 12.22
CA LEU A 264 -6.50 2.25 13.56
C LEU A 264 -7.70 3.19 13.63
N PHE A 265 -7.68 4.33 12.92
CA PHE A 265 -8.83 5.22 12.81
C PHE A 265 -10.04 4.53 12.19
N MET A 266 -9.83 3.82 11.07
CA MET A 266 -10.90 3.04 10.42
C MET A 266 -11.46 1.96 11.34
N TYR A 267 -10.60 1.24 12.06
CA TYR A 267 -11.02 0.17 12.97
C TYR A 267 -11.78 0.70 14.18
N ASN A 268 -11.30 1.78 14.80
CA ASN A 268 -11.94 2.37 15.97
C ASN A 268 -13.31 2.97 15.63
N ASN A 269 -13.46 3.60 14.46
CA ASN A 269 -14.77 4.07 14.00
C ASN A 269 -15.77 2.93 13.82
N TYR A 270 -15.33 1.77 13.32
CA TYR A 270 -16.18 0.59 13.23
C TYR A 270 -16.57 0.04 14.61
N LEU A 271 -15.65 0.00 15.57
CA LEU A 271 -15.96 -0.49 16.93
C LEU A 271 -16.97 0.40 17.67
N ILE A 272 -16.95 1.71 17.41
CA ILE A 272 -17.83 2.68 18.08
C ILE A 272 -19.20 2.75 17.41
N ASN A 273 -19.24 2.80 16.07
CA ASN A 273 -20.46 3.08 15.32
C ASN A 273 -21.04 1.85 14.61
N GLY A 274 -20.32 0.72 14.60
CA GLY A 274 -20.75 -0.49 13.91
C GLY A 274 -21.97 -1.14 14.55
N PRO A 275 -22.79 -1.87 13.77
CA PRO A 275 -23.91 -2.60 14.33
C PRO A 275 -23.39 -3.61 15.38
N TYR A 276 -23.93 -3.54 16.60
CA TYR A 276 -23.62 -4.39 17.76
C TYR A 276 -23.66 -5.92 17.50
N HIS A 277 -24.04 -6.35 16.29
CA HIS A 277 -24.40 -7.73 15.97
C HIS A 277 -23.29 -8.56 15.30
N GLU A 278 -22.17 -7.99 14.85
CA GLU A 278 -21.08 -8.79 14.26
C GLU A 278 -20.04 -9.23 15.31
N SER A 279 -20.48 -10.08 16.24
CA SER A 279 -19.66 -10.66 17.33
C SER A 279 -18.36 -11.40 16.89
N GLN A 280 -18.13 -11.58 15.59
CA GLN A 280 -16.99 -12.30 15.01
C GLN A 280 -15.80 -11.39 14.64
N VAL A 281 -16.01 -10.07 14.51
CA VAL A 281 -14.98 -9.11 14.10
C VAL A 281 -14.32 -8.48 15.34
N LYS A 282 -13.49 -9.27 16.03
CA LYS A 282 -12.83 -8.85 17.30
C LYS A 282 -11.36 -8.46 17.16
N THR A 283 -10.73 -8.76 16.03
CA THR A 283 -9.31 -8.48 15.81
C THR A 283 -9.12 -7.64 14.56
N LEU A 284 -8.04 -6.85 14.54
CA LEU A 284 -7.71 -5.96 13.42
C LEU A 284 -7.64 -6.72 12.09
N GLY A 285 -6.94 -7.87 12.07
CA GLY A 285 -6.82 -8.69 10.86
C GLY A 285 -8.16 -9.26 10.38
N LYS A 286 -9.03 -9.67 11.31
CA LYS A 286 -10.39 -10.13 10.96
C LYS A 286 -11.26 -8.99 10.43
N TYR A 287 -11.11 -7.78 10.98
CA TYR A 287 -11.80 -6.60 10.49
C TYR A 287 -11.40 -6.25 9.06
N PHE A 288 -10.11 -6.17 8.76
CA PHE A 288 -9.67 -5.88 7.40
C PHE A 288 -9.96 -7.03 6.42
N SER A 289 -9.95 -8.28 6.88
CA SER A 289 -10.43 -9.40 6.07
C SER A 289 -11.93 -9.29 5.76
N PHE A 290 -12.73 -8.90 6.75
CA PHE A 290 -14.15 -8.63 6.58
C PHE A 290 -14.37 -7.51 5.57
N LEU A 291 -13.71 -6.36 5.73
CA LEU A 291 -13.85 -5.24 4.79
C LEU A 291 -13.42 -5.63 3.38
N LYS A 292 -12.28 -6.32 3.26
CA LYS A 292 -11.82 -6.85 1.98
C LYS A 292 -12.89 -7.73 1.34
N ASN A 293 -13.46 -8.68 2.07
CA ASN A 293 -14.50 -9.58 1.54
C ASN A 293 -15.79 -8.82 1.22
N LYS A 294 -16.23 -7.90 2.09
CA LYS A 294 -17.44 -7.08 1.92
C LYS A 294 -17.37 -6.26 0.63
N PHE A 295 -16.20 -5.71 0.31
CA PHE A 295 -16.02 -4.83 -0.84
C PHE A 295 -15.52 -5.52 -2.12
N THR A 296 -14.99 -6.74 -2.02
CA THR A 296 -14.58 -7.54 -3.18
C THR A 296 -15.61 -8.59 -3.59
N ALA A 297 -16.62 -8.86 -2.76
CA ALA A 297 -17.74 -9.71 -3.15
C ALA A 297 -18.47 -9.08 -4.35
N PRO A 298 -18.69 -9.82 -5.46
CA PRO A 298 -19.52 -9.32 -6.55
C PRO A 298 -20.91 -8.98 -5.98
N LEU A 299 -21.41 -7.77 -6.26
CA LEU A 299 -22.77 -7.39 -5.87
C LEU A 299 -23.73 -8.51 -6.33
N PRO A 300 -24.66 -8.97 -5.48
CA PRO A 300 -25.77 -9.78 -5.98
C PRO A 300 -26.42 -9.01 -7.12
N SER A 301 -26.61 -9.68 -8.25
CA SER A 301 -26.94 -9.15 -9.58
C SER A 301 -28.37 -8.56 -9.69
N SER A 302 -28.87 -7.95 -8.61
CA SER A 302 -30.25 -7.53 -8.45
C SER A 302 -30.38 -6.10 -7.94
N ILE A 303 -29.65 -5.12 -8.49
CA ILE A 303 -30.06 -3.71 -8.46
C ILE A 303 -29.89 -3.17 -9.88
N GLY A 304 -31.02 -2.74 -10.46
CA GLY A 304 -31.16 -2.36 -11.85
C GLY A 304 -30.34 -1.13 -12.24
N LYS A 305 -29.93 -1.13 -13.51
CA LYS A 305 -29.33 -0.02 -14.23
C LYS A 305 -30.18 1.25 -14.06
N GLN A 306 -29.64 2.28 -13.43
CA GLN A 306 -29.92 3.65 -13.79
C GLN A 306 -28.61 4.31 -14.24
N GLN A 307 -28.37 4.25 -15.55
CA GLN A 307 -27.41 5.12 -16.21
C GLN A 307 -27.98 6.53 -16.21
N SER A 308 -27.36 7.43 -15.44
CA SER A 308 -27.53 8.86 -15.56
C SER A 308 -26.48 9.40 -16.52
N THR A 309 -26.96 9.90 -17.66
CA THR A 309 -26.20 10.63 -18.67
C THR A 309 -25.81 12.02 -18.16
N LEU A 310 -24.52 12.25 -17.95
CA LEU A 310 -23.97 13.62 -17.88
C LEU A 310 -22.56 13.62 -18.49
N SER A 311 -22.54 13.49 -19.80
CA SER A 311 -21.38 13.78 -20.64
C SER A 311 -21.49 15.22 -21.13
N ALA A 312 -20.70 16.13 -20.55
CA ALA A 312 -20.14 17.32 -21.22
C ALA A 312 -19.53 18.26 -20.17
N LEU A 313 -18.21 18.22 -20.03
CA LEU A 313 -17.37 19.40 -19.87
C LEU A 313 -15.94 19.01 -20.29
N ILE A 314 -15.72 19.15 -21.59
CA ILE A 314 -14.41 19.09 -22.22
C ILE A 314 -13.65 20.35 -21.78
N PHE A 315 -12.56 20.19 -21.05
CA PHE A 315 -11.51 21.21 -21.02
C PHE A 315 -10.32 20.69 -21.83
N SER A 316 -9.98 21.51 -22.81
CA SER A 316 -9.00 21.37 -23.86
C SER A 316 -7.58 21.27 -23.34
N ASP A 317 -6.79 20.50 -24.08
CA ASP A 317 -5.33 20.41 -24.03
C ASP A 317 -4.66 21.79 -23.92
N THR A 318 -3.73 21.89 -22.98
CA THR A 318 -2.53 22.71 -23.16
C THR A 318 -1.35 21.85 -22.72
N ASP A 319 -0.55 21.44 -23.71
CA ASP A 319 0.80 20.93 -23.55
C ASP A 319 1.60 21.90 -22.69
N ASP A 320 2.07 21.42 -21.54
CA ASP A 320 3.03 22.14 -20.70
C ASP A 320 3.92 21.12 -20.01
N ASP A 321 5.12 20.96 -20.55
CA ASP A 321 6.25 20.17 -20.05
C ASP A 321 6.71 20.72 -18.69
N SER A 322 5.97 20.40 -17.63
CA SER A 322 6.47 20.50 -16.27
C SER A 322 6.69 19.10 -15.75
N ASP A 323 7.94 18.76 -15.42
CA ASP A 323 8.34 17.55 -14.69
C ASP A 323 7.41 17.35 -13.48
N ASP A 324 6.34 16.58 -13.70
CA ASP A 324 5.38 16.25 -12.67
C ASP A 324 6.09 15.31 -11.70
N MET A 325 6.24 15.78 -10.46
CA MET A 325 6.74 15.01 -9.33
C MET A 325 5.74 13.88 -9.04
N LEU A 326 5.84 12.81 -9.81
CA LEU A 326 5.12 11.56 -9.61
C LEU A 326 5.99 10.69 -8.72
N THR A 327 5.46 10.32 -7.57
CA THR A 327 6.07 9.28 -6.75
C THR A 327 6.11 7.95 -7.54
N VAL A 328 6.99 7.01 -7.17
CA VAL A 328 7.03 5.68 -7.82
C VAL A 328 5.67 4.97 -7.71
N HIS A 329 4.93 5.20 -6.62
CA HIS A 329 3.55 4.71 -6.47
C HIS A 329 2.62 5.38 -7.49
N GLU A 330 2.69 6.69 -7.68
CA GLU A 330 1.84 7.44 -8.61
C GLU A 330 2.14 7.16 -10.10
N LEU A 331 3.39 6.85 -10.45
CA LEU A 331 3.76 6.35 -11.78
C LEU A 331 3.08 5.02 -12.11
N ASN A 332 3.01 4.11 -11.13
CA ASN A 332 2.24 2.87 -11.24
C ASN A 332 0.72 3.16 -11.30
N GLU A 333 0.21 4.13 -10.52
CA GLU A 333 -1.20 4.55 -10.54
C GLU A 333 -1.63 5.13 -11.90
N GLN A 334 -0.78 5.93 -12.55
CA GLN A 334 -1.04 6.44 -13.89
C GLN A 334 -1.03 5.33 -14.94
N GLN A 335 -0.09 4.39 -14.87
CA GLN A 335 -0.04 3.24 -15.80
C GLN A 335 -1.27 2.34 -15.67
N LEU A 336 -1.75 2.07 -14.45
CA LEU A 336 -2.95 1.29 -14.20
C LEU A 336 -4.23 2.01 -14.68
N SER A 337 -4.35 3.32 -14.41
CA SER A 337 -5.48 4.14 -14.85
C SER A 337 -5.56 4.23 -16.38
N SER A 338 -4.40 4.35 -17.05
CA SER A 338 -4.28 4.36 -18.51
C SER A 338 -4.71 3.03 -19.14
N LEU A 339 -4.36 1.90 -18.51
CA LEU A 339 -4.73 0.58 -19.00
C LEU A 339 -6.25 0.35 -18.94
N HIS A 340 -6.90 0.81 -17.87
CA HIS A 340 -8.35 0.74 -17.74
C HIS A 340 -9.10 1.61 -18.76
N HIS A 341 -8.55 2.78 -19.11
CA HIS A 341 -9.10 3.64 -20.16
C HIS A 341 -8.98 3.01 -21.57
N LEU A 342 -7.85 2.33 -21.85
CA LEU A 342 -7.61 1.65 -23.13
C LEU A 342 -8.52 0.41 -23.33
N VAL A 343 -8.79 -0.33 -22.25
CA VAL A 343 -9.72 -1.48 -22.26
C VAL A 343 -11.18 -1.00 -22.41
N GLY A 344 -11.53 0.16 -21.84
CA GLY A 344 -12.83 0.79 -22.03
C GLY A 344 -13.08 1.26 -23.47
N GLN A 345 -12.06 1.77 -24.17
CA GLN A 345 -12.18 2.22 -25.57
C GLN A 345 -12.18 1.07 -26.59
N ARG A 346 -11.60 -0.10 -26.27
CA ARG A 346 -11.65 -1.28 -27.17
C ARG A 346 -12.98 -2.04 -27.16
N LEU A 347 -13.90 -1.71 -26.25
CA LEU A 347 -15.24 -2.32 -26.20
C LEU A 347 -16.33 -1.52 -26.93
N THR A 348 -15.98 -0.38 -27.56
CA THR A 348 -16.96 0.49 -28.26
C THR A 348 -16.71 0.63 -29.76
N THR A 349 -15.76 -0.10 -30.34
CA THR A 349 -15.50 -0.10 -31.79
C THR A 349 -15.34 -1.52 -32.34
N ALA A 350 -16.44 -2.29 -32.30
CA ALA A 350 -16.56 -3.51 -33.11
C ALA A 350 -17.72 -3.34 -34.10
N ASP A 351 -17.35 -3.06 -35.34
CA ASP A 351 -18.22 -2.96 -36.51
C ASP A 351 -18.73 -4.37 -36.90
N PRO A 352 -20.05 -4.63 -36.95
CA PRO A 352 -20.57 -5.98 -37.11
C PRO A 352 -20.81 -6.30 -38.58
N THR A 353 -19.78 -6.32 -39.42
CA THR A 353 -19.86 -6.99 -40.73
C THR A 353 -18.51 -7.56 -41.13
N LEU A 354 -18.37 -8.89 -41.08
CA LEU A 354 -17.59 -9.73 -42.01
C LEU A 354 -17.61 -11.20 -41.54
N ILE A 355 -18.41 -12.00 -42.23
CA ILE A 355 -18.25 -13.46 -42.40
C ILE A 355 -17.14 -13.62 -43.47
N PRO A 356 -16.14 -14.54 -43.40
CA PRO A 356 -16.42 -15.94 -43.73
C PRO A 356 -15.48 -17.09 -43.29
N THR A 357 -16.06 -18.28 -43.44
CA THR A 357 -15.49 -19.58 -43.90
C THR A 357 -14.71 -20.48 -42.93
N THR A 358 -15.45 -21.50 -42.50
CA THR A 358 -15.14 -22.94 -42.41
C THR A 358 -13.84 -23.43 -43.06
N ILE A 359 -12.99 -24.11 -42.27
CA ILE A 359 -12.14 -25.22 -42.73
C ILE A 359 -12.24 -26.36 -41.70
N THR A 360 -12.48 -27.55 -42.24
CA THR A 360 -12.77 -28.82 -41.57
C THR A 360 -11.50 -29.66 -41.37
N THR A 361 -11.60 -30.67 -40.50
CA THR A 361 -10.79 -31.92 -40.39
C THR A 361 -9.36 -31.77 -39.80
N THR A 362 -8.81 -32.65 -38.95
CA THR A 362 -9.16 -34.02 -38.56
C THR A 362 -8.44 -34.43 -37.26
N THR A 363 -9.08 -35.35 -36.54
CA THR A 363 -8.67 -36.13 -35.36
C THR A 363 -7.37 -36.93 -35.54
N THR A 364 -6.50 -37.00 -34.52
CA THR A 364 -5.83 -38.27 -34.12
C THR A 364 -5.32 -38.21 -32.67
N THR A 365 -5.81 -39.12 -31.84
CA THR A 365 -5.30 -39.50 -30.51
C THR A 365 -4.15 -40.49 -30.63
N LEU A 366 -3.19 -40.51 -29.69
CA LEU A 366 -2.63 -41.71 -29.03
C LEU A 366 -1.44 -41.38 -28.10
N PHE A 367 -1.60 -41.71 -26.81
CA PHE A 367 -0.53 -42.07 -25.85
C PHE A 367 -0.14 -43.55 -26.06
N PRO A 368 0.78 -44.19 -25.28
CA PRO A 368 1.97 -43.73 -24.53
C PRO A 368 3.22 -44.65 -24.80
N SER A 369 4.40 -44.35 -24.23
CA SER A 369 5.28 -45.35 -23.56
C SER A 369 6.65 -44.78 -23.15
N THR A 370 6.97 -44.87 -21.85
CA THR A 370 8.33 -45.05 -21.28
C THR A 370 8.64 -46.56 -21.14
N PRO A 371 9.82 -47.01 -20.67
CA PRO A 371 11.23 -46.66 -20.98
C PRO A 371 12.03 -47.95 -21.34
N PRO A 372 13.38 -47.94 -21.36
CA PRO A 372 14.05 -48.91 -20.47
C PRO A 372 15.33 -48.44 -19.77
N TYR A 373 15.64 -49.23 -18.74
CA TYR A 373 16.77 -49.29 -17.81
C TYR A 373 18.06 -49.89 -18.41
N LEU A 374 19.14 -49.88 -17.59
CA LEU A 374 20.46 -50.57 -17.66
C LEU A 374 21.58 -49.79 -18.37
N GLY A 375 22.83 -49.69 -17.89
CA GLY A 375 23.54 -50.21 -16.70
C GLY A 375 24.94 -49.55 -16.67
N MET A 376 25.48 -49.20 -15.50
CA MET A 376 26.62 -49.87 -14.83
C MET A 376 27.83 -50.27 -15.71
N GLY A 377 29.01 -49.75 -15.32
CA GLY A 377 30.36 -50.12 -15.75
C GLY A 377 31.17 -48.86 -16.13
N GLY A 378 32.24 -48.42 -15.46
CA GLY A 378 33.24 -49.10 -14.65
C GLY A 378 34.58 -49.07 -15.39
N VAL A 379 35.64 -48.62 -14.69
CA VAL A 379 37.08 -48.68 -15.06
C VAL A 379 37.50 -47.58 -16.06
N GLN A 380 38.50 -46.72 -15.84
CA GLN A 380 39.80 -46.88 -15.16
C GLN A 380 40.29 -45.54 -14.59
#